data_AF-A0A1G8FL76-F1
#
_entry.id   AF-A0A1G8FL76-F1
#
_cell.length_a   1.000
_cell.length_b   1.000
_cell.length_c   1.000
_cell.angle_alpha   90.00
_cell.angle_beta   90.00
_cell.angle_gamma   90.00
#
_symmetry.space_group_name_H-M   'P 1'
#
loop_
_entity.id
_entity.type
_entity.pdbx_description
1 polymer ?
#
loop_
_entity_poly.entity_id
_entity_poly.type
_entity_poly.pdbx_seq_one_letter_code
_entity_poly.pdbx_strand_id
1 'polypeptide(L)'
;MKRILLSQHKENNGTDYLIVDGELLIDGNSIVEYGRLIAQTDEWQEEYRDEFLEIRKKENKIILKSYYTDKDIVGRVIYYLYIIEGVDDFNIIMDYLKEDSKVIDRTFDREKILGIVEEINNNKKLKKKVIGIVLLIIGLSLLTYLIKK
;
A
#
# COMPACT_ATOMS: atom_id res chain seq x y z
N MET A 1 6.98 -2.67 -8.28
CA MET A 1 6.00 -1.83 -7.56
C MET A 1 5.70 -0.51 -8.28
N LYS A 2 4.44 -0.05 -8.27
CA LYS A 2 4.05 1.36 -8.54
C LYS A 2 3.56 2.02 -7.25
N ARG A 3 3.98 3.27 -6.98
CA ARG A 3 3.54 4.06 -5.81
C ARG A 3 2.59 5.15 -6.26
N ILE A 4 1.40 5.20 -5.67
CA ILE A 4 0.38 6.16 -6.05
C ILE A 4 -0.11 6.86 -4.79
N LEU A 5 -0.02 8.18 -4.73
CA LEU A 5 -0.70 8.99 -3.73
C LEU A 5 -1.97 9.56 -4.36
N LEU A 6 -3.12 9.28 -3.75
CA LEU A 6 -4.36 9.94 -4.09
C LEU A 6 -4.77 10.88 -2.96
N SER A 7 -5.05 12.13 -3.32
CA SER A 7 -5.77 13.07 -2.47
C SER A 7 -7.08 13.42 -3.16
N GLN A 8 -8.18 12.95 -2.60
CA GLN A 8 -9.49 13.01 -3.27
C GLN A 8 -10.59 13.54 -2.35
N HIS A 9 -11.48 14.34 -2.94
CA HIS A 9 -12.76 14.68 -2.32
C HIS A 9 -13.74 13.52 -2.39
N LYS A 10 -14.59 13.41 -1.37
CA LYS A 10 -15.70 12.43 -1.37
C LYS A 10 -16.61 12.59 -2.59
N GLU A 11 -16.80 13.83 -3.04
CA GLU A 11 -17.47 14.16 -4.30
C GLU A 11 -16.38 14.61 -5.27
N ASN A 12 -16.09 13.80 -6.29
CA ASN A 12 -15.07 14.11 -7.30
C ASN A 12 -15.45 15.43 -8.01
N ASN A 13 -14.83 16.52 -7.56
CA ASN A 13 -15.11 17.89 -7.98
C ASN A 13 -14.05 18.43 -8.96
N GLY A 14 -13.20 17.54 -9.49
CA GLY A 14 -12.12 17.90 -10.42
C GLY A 14 -10.90 18.56 -9.78
N THR A 15 -10.81 18.60 -8.45
CA THR A 15 -9.62 19.13 -7.74
C THR A 15 -8.73 18.03 -7.17
N ASP A 16 -9.07 16.77 -7.38
CA ASP A 16 -8.31 15.62 -6.89
C ASP A 16 -6.89 15.62 -7.44
N TYR A 17 -5.91 15.20 -6.63
CA TYR A 17 -4.52 15.06 -7.04
C TYR A 17 -4.10 13.60 -7.08
N LEU A 18 -3.34 13.28 -8.11
CA LEU A 18 -2.74 11.98 -8.30
C LEU A 18 -1.24 12.16 -8.49
N ILE A 19 -0.44 11.59 -7.59
CA ILE A 19 1.01 11.58 -7.71
C ILE A 19 1.43 10.12 -7.92
N VAL A 20 2.20 9.86 -8.97
CA VAL A 20 2.70 8.51 -9.27
C VAL A 20 4.21 8.52 -9.24
N ASP A 21 4.78 7.64 -8.43
CA ASP A 21 6.22 7.48 -8.22
C ASP A 21 6.96 8.79 -7.86
N GLY A 22 6.24 9.73 -7.24
CA GLY A 22 6.76 11.04 -6.81
C GLY A 22 6.46 12.19 -7.79
N GLU A 23 5.85 11.91 -8.93
CA GLU A 23 5.53 12.92 -9.94
C GLU A 23 4.03 13.26 -9.93
N LEU A 24 3.71 14.56 -9.83
CA LEU A 24 2.34 15.03 -9.95
C LEU A 24 1.84 14.81 -11.38
N LEU A 25 0.79 14.01 -11.54
CA LEU A 25 0.15 13.83 -12.83
C LEU A 25 -0.72 15.03 -13.16
N ILE A 26 -0.35 15.71 -14.24
CA ILE A 26 -1.08 16.83 -14.83
C ILE A 26 -1.71 16.48 -16.19
N ASP A 27 -1.24 15.40 -16.83
CA ASP A 27 -1.76 14.95 -18.11
C ASP A 27 -3.10 14.22 -17.92
N GLY A 28 -4.15 14.72 -18.59
CA GLY A 28 -5.51 14.21 -18.45
C GLY A 28 -5.66 12.74 -18.84
N ASN A 29 -4.92 12.27 -19.85
CA ASN A 29 -4.98 10.87 -20.27
C ASN A 29 -4.37 9.96 -19.20
N SER A 30 -3.22 10.35 -18.65
CA SER A 30 -2.53 9.63 -17.58
C SER A 30 -3.38 9.58 -16.31
N ILE A 31 -4.02 10.69 -15.93
CA ILE A 31 -4.95 10.72 -14.78
C ILE A 31 -6.08 9.72 -14.97
N VAL A 32 -6.69 9.66 -16.17
CA VAL A 32 -7.76 8.71 -16.48
C VAL A 32 -7.26 7.26 -16.44
N GLU A 33 -6.07 6.99 -16.97
CA GLU A 33 -5.46 5.66 -16.95
C GLU A 33 -5.27 5.16 -15.52
N TYR A 34 -4.61 5.95 -14.67
CA TYR A 34 -4.38 5.55 -13.28
C TYR A 34 -5.66 5.55 -12.45
N GLY A 35 -6.61 6.44 -12.72
CA GLY A 35 -7.94 6.40 -12.11
C GLY A 35 -8.69 5.11 -12.43
N ARG A 36 -8.63 4.64 -13.69
CA ARG A 36 -9.17 3.33 -14.08
C ARG A 36 -8.43 2.20 -13.38
N LEU A 37 -7.10 2.27 -13.31
CA LEU A 37 -6.30 1.28 -12.61
C LEU A 37 -6.75 1.14 -11.16
N ILE A 38 -6.89 2.26 -10.43
CA ILE A 38 -7.37 2.31 -9.04
C ILE A 38 -8.78 1.73 -8.92
N ALA A 39 -9.70 2.11 -9.80
CA ALA A 39 -11.07 1.59 -9.77
C ALA A 39 -11.12 0.06 -9.99
N GLN A 40 -10.29 -0.47 -10.88
CA GLN A 40 -10.20 -1.92 -11.12
C GLN A 40 -9.69 -2.68 -9.89
N THR A 41 -8.98 -2.02 -8.97
CA THR A 41 -8.50 -2.64 -7.72
C THR A 41 -9.64 -3.01 -6.79
N ASP A 42 -10.78 -2.33 -6.90
CA ASP A 42 -11.95 -2.58 -6.06
C ASP A 42 -12.65 -3.90 -6.39
N GLU A 43 -12.32 -4.51 -7.53
CA GLU A 43 -12.77 -5.85 -7.92
C GLU A 43 -11.83 -6.97 -7.45
N TRP A 44 -10.66 -6.62 -6.89
CA TRP A 44 -9.69 -7.60 -6.43
C TRP A 44 -10.15 -8.25 -5.12
N GLN A 45 -9.69 -9.48 -4.86
CA GLN A 45 -10.05 -10.21 -3.65
C GLN A 45 -9.54 -9.43 -2.43
N GLU A 46 -10.45 -9.00 -1.57
CA GLU A 46 -10.08 -8.42 -0.28
C GLU A 46 -9.48 -9.51 0.62
N GLU A 47 -8.25 -9.27 1.07
CA GLU A 47 -7.57 -10.12 2.04
C GLU A 47 -7.64 -9.50 3.44
N TYR A 48 -7.67 -8.16 3.53
CA TYR A 48 -7.80 -7.42 4.78
C TYR A 48 -8.37 -6.01 4.54
N ARG A 49 -9.14 -5.49 5.50
CA ARG A 49 -9.57 -4.09 5.55
C ARG A 49 -9.78 -3.68 7.01
N ASP A 50 -9.20 -2.55 7.38
CA ASP A 50 -9.60 -1.76 8.55
C ASP A 50 -9.68 -0.27 8.19
N GLU A 51 -9.72 0.60 9.19
CA GLU A 51 -9.82 2.05 9.01
C GLU A 51 -8.51 2.71 8.52
N PHE A 52 -7.37 2.01 8.58
CA PHE A 52 -6.03 2.51 8.23
C PHE A 52 -5.41 1.82 7.02
N LEU A 53 -5.80 0.58 6.74
CA LEU A 53 -5.13 -0.31 5.82
C LEU A 53 -6.14 -1.21 5.10
N GLU A 54 -5.98 -1.31 3.80
CA GLU A 54 -6.69 -2.26 2.96
C GLU A 54 -5.66 -3.05 2.15
N ILE A 55 -5.78 -4.38 2.17
CA ILE A 55 -4.96 -5.27 1.38
C ILE A 55 -5.86 -6.08 0.45
N ARG A 56 -5.58 -5.98 -0.85
CA ARG A 56 -6.27 -6.75 -1.88
C ARG A 56 -5.29 -7.55 -2.72
N LYS A 57 -5.75 -8.66 -3.28
CA LYS A 57 -4.94 -9.56 -4.09
C LYS A 57 -5.64 -9.95 -5.37
N LYS A 58 -4.87 -10.00 -6.46
CA LYS A 58 -5.28 -10.60 -7.72
C LYS A 58 -4.08 -11.32 -8.32
N GLU A 59 -4.16 -12.65 -8.40
CA GLU A 59 -3.07 -13.50 -8.92
C GLU A 59 -1.73 -13.27 -8.18
N ASN A 60 -0.72 -12.76 -8.89
CA ASN A 60 0.60 -12.40 -8.38
C ASN A 60 0.73 -10.91 -8.02
N LYS A 61 -0.38 -10.17 -7.98
CA LYS A 61 -0.43 -8.76 -7.64
C LYS A 61 -1.07 -8.56 -6.27
N ILE A 62 -0.48 -7.67 -5.49
CA ILE A 62 -0.99 -7.23 -4.20
C ILE A 62 -1.16 -5.72 -4.25
N ILE A 63 -2.24 -5.25 -3.65
CA ILE A 63 -2.45 -3.84 -3.39
C ILE A 63 -2.48 -3.61 -1.92
N LEU A 64 -1.74 -2.59 -1.50
CA LEU A 64 -1.77 -2.04 -0.16
C LEU A 64 -2.26 -0.60 -0.27
N LYS A 65 -3.46 -0.31 0.25
CA LYS A 65 -3.97 1.04 0.41
C LYS A 65 -3.81 1.43 1.88
N SER A 66 -3.08 2.51 2.15
CA SER A 66 -2.91 3.06 3.50
C SER A 66 -3.60 4.40 3.59
N TYR A 67 -4.60 4.47 4.47
CA TYR A 67 -5.40 5.64 4.73
C TYR A 67 -4.78 6.47 5.85
N TYR A 68 -4.63 7.77 5.60
CA TYR A 68 -4.33 8.71 6.67
C TYR A 68 -5.62 9.19 7.31
N THR A 69 -5.62 9.27 8.64
CA THR A 69 -6.70 9.88 9.42
C THR A 69 -6.82 11.37 9.16
N ASP A 70 -5.69 11.99 8.84
CA ASP A 70 -5.61 13.41 8.58
C ASP A 70 -6.10 13.72 7.18
N LYS A 71 -6.97 14.73 7.10
CA LYS A 71 -7.36 15.33 5.83
C LYS A 71 -6.33 16.35 5.38
N ASP A 72 -6.34 16.67 4.10
CA ASP A 72 -5.54 17.78 3.60
C ASP A 72 -6.15 19.14 3.99
N ILE A 73 -5.52 20.24 3.54
CA ILE A 73 -5.93 21.61 3.88
C ILE A 73 -7.35 22.00 3.43
N VAL A 74 -7.96 21.24 2.51
CA VAL A 74 -9.33 21.48 2.00
C VAL A 74 -10.30 20.35 2.37
N GLY A 75 -9.88 19.43 3.25
CA GLY A 75 -10.74 18.37 3.78
C GLY A 75 -10.81 17.10 2.91
N ARG A 76 -9.89 16.89 1.98
CA ARG A 76 -9.77 15.66 1.17
C ARG A 76 -9.18 14.53 1.99
N VAL A 77 -9.64 13.32 1.71
CA VAL A 77 -9.01 12.11 2.23
C VAL A 77 -7.74 11.86 1.44
N ILE A 78 -6.66 11.55 2.15
CA ILE A 78 -5.37 11.22 1.57
C ILE A 78 -5.11 9.74 1.83
N TYR A 79 -4.74 9.00 0.78
CA TYR A 79 -4.25 7.64 0.95
C TYR A 79 -3.15 7.32 -0.06
N TYR A 80 -2.18 6.51 0.37
CA TYR A 80 -1.24 5.88 -0.56
C TYR A 80 -1.79 4.54 -1.01
N LEU A 81 -1.47 4.20 -2.26
CA LEU A 81 -1.78 2.95 -2.90
C LEU A 81 -0.51 2.40 -3.53
N TYR A 82 -0.08 1.23 -3.06
CA TYR A 82 1.07 0.51 -3.58
C TYR A 82 0.57 -0.67 -4.40
N ILE A 83 0.84 -0.65 -5.70
CA ILE A 83 0.56 -1.77 -6.60
C ILE A 83 1.84 -2.58 -6.73
N ILE A 84 1.84 -3.74 -6.11
CA ILE A 84 2.97 -4.66 -6.04
C ILE A 84 2.72 -5.75 -7.06
N GLU A 85 3.64 -5.89 -8.01
CA GLU A 85 3.59 -6.93 -9.05
C GLU A 85 4.77 -7.86 -8.85
N GLY A 86 4.52 -9.13 -8.49
CA GLY A 86 5.58 -10.09 -8.19
C GLY A 86 5.97 -10.12 -6.71
N VAL A 87 7.23 -10.47 -6.43
CA VAL A 87 7.75 -10.65 -5.07
C VAL A 87 8.53 -9.39 -4.66
N ASP A 88 7.82 -8.32 -4.28
CA ASP A 88 8.44 -7.18 -3.60
C ASP A 88 8.56 -7.50 -2.10
N ASP A 89 9.70 -7.18 -1.48
CA ASP A 89 9.92 -7.40 -0.04
C ASP A 89 8.97 -6.48 0.76
N PHE A 90 8.19 -7.09 1.66
CA PHE A 90 7.27 -6.36 2.51
C PHE A 90 7.95 -5.25 3.33
N ASN A 91 9.18 -5.47 3.78
CA ASN A 91 9.93 -4.46 4.52
C ASN A 91 10.24 -3.24 3.65
N ILE A 92 10.55 -3.45 2.37
CA ILE A 92 10.79 -2.37 1.42
C ILE A 92 9.51 -1.53 1.24
N ILE A 93 8.34 -2.17 1.19
CA ILE A 93 7.05 -1.46 1.09
C ILE A 93 6.79 -0.62 2.35
N MET A 94 7.11 -1.15 3.54
CA MET A 94 6.99 -0.40 4.79
C MET A 94 7.98 0.77 4.88
N ASP A 95 9.20 0.59 4.37
CA ASP A 95 10.19 1.66 4.30
C ASP A 95 9.72 2.78 3.36
N TYR A 96 9.16 2.43 2.20
CA TYR A 96 8.57 3.43 1.31
C TYR A 96 7.39 4.17 1.94
N LEU A 97 6.46 3.46 2.58
CA LEU A 97 5.36 4.09 3.33
C LEU A 97 5.87 5.10 4.36
N LYS A 98 6.95 4.75 5.08
CA LYS A 98 7.57 5.62 6.08
C LYS A 98 8.31 6.81 5.46
N GLU A 99 8.93 6.64 4.31
CA GLU A 99 9.59 7.73 3.59
C GLU A 99 8.56 8.68 3.00
N ASP A 100 7.57 8.13 2.31
CA ASP A 100 6.50 8.88 1.66
C ASP A 100 5.68 9.66 2.70
N SER A 101 5.40 9.09 3.89
CA SER A 101 4.69 9.79 4.97
C SER A 101 5.43 11.03 5.50
N LYS A 102 6.76 11.05 5.46
CA LYS A 102 7.55 12.22 5.87
C LYS A 102 7.37 13.38 4.89
N VAL A 103 7.19 13.09 3.61
CA VAL A 103 7.03 14.11 2.56
C VAL A 103 5.71 14.86 2.73
N ILE A 104 4.66 14.16 3.15
CA ILE A 104 3.33 14.76 3.36
C ILE A 104 3.10 15.31 4.77
N ASP A 105 4.13 15.27 5.64
CA ASP A 105 4.05 15.66 7.06
C ASP A 105 2.85 15.00 7.76
N ARG A 106 2.75 13.68 7.62
CA ARG A 106 1.69 12.87 8.24
C ARG A 106 2.27 11.79 9.14
N THR A 107 1.54 11.51 10.22
CA THR A 107 1.91 10.47 11.17
C THR A 107 1.56 9.11 10.57
N PHE A 108 2.59 8.35 10.21
CA PHE A 108 2.46 6.95 9.83
C PHE A 108 2.67 6.07 11.05
N ASP A 109 1.61 5.40 11.51
CA ASP A 109 1.68 4.48 12.65
C ASP A 109 2.20 3.11 12.19
N ARG A 110 3.52 3.04 12.07
CA ARG A 110 4.25 1.83 11.67
C ARG A 110 3.96 0.65 12.59
N GLU A 111 3.90 0.87 13.89
CA GLU A 111 3.71 -0.20 14.88
C GLU A 111 2.31 -0.80 14.77
N LYS A 112 1.30 0.05 14.52
CA LYS A 112 -0.06 -0.42 14.24
C LYS A 112 -0.14 -1.25 12.96
N ILE A 113 0.49 -0.81 11.87
CA ILE A 113 0.51 -1.57 10.62
C ILE A 113 1.29 -2.89 10.77
N LEU A 114 2.40 -2.89 11.50
CA LEU A 114 3.12 -4.11 11.82
C LEU A 114 2.27 -5.07 12.67
N GLY A 115 1.55 -4.56 13.68
CA GLY A 115 0.62 -5.35 14.47
C GLY A 115 -0.48 -5.98 13.60
N ILE A 116 -1.08 -5.20 12.70
CA ILE A 116 -2.07 -5.69 11.73
C ILE A 116 -1.48 -6.79 10.84
N VAL A 117 -0.26 -6.59 10.35
CA VAL A 117 0.44 -7.57 9.51
C VAL A 117 0.77 -8.84 10.29
N GLU A 118 1.18 -8.71 11.55
CA GLU A 118 1.43 -9.83 12.44
C GLU A 118 0.13 -10.60 12.76
N GLU A 119 -0.98 -9.91 13.00
CA GLU A 119 -2.30 -10.51 13.19
C GLU A 119 -2.75 -11.29 11.94
N ILE A 120 -2.56 -10.71 10.75
CA ILE A 120 -2.78 -11.36 9.46
C ILE A 120 -1.90 -12.62 9.34
N ASN A 121 -0.63 -12.54 9.75
CA ASN A 121 0.33 -13.66 9.73
C ASN A 121 0.01 -14.76 10.76
N ASN A 122 -0.64 -14.42 11.87
CA ASN A 122 -0.94 -15.32 12.98
C ASN A 122 -2.31 -16.02 12.84
N ASN A 123 -3.19 -15.54 11.95
CA ASN A 123 -4.49 -16.17 11.69
C ASN A 123 -4.39 -17.39 10.76
N LYS A 124 -4.55 -18.60 11.33
CA LYS A 124 -4.39 -19.91 10.63
C LYS A 124 -5.29 -20.12 9.40
N LYS A 125 -6.43 -19.41 9.29
CA LYS A 125 -7.32 -19.49 8.10
C LYS A 125 -6.82 -18.64 6.92
N LEU A 126 -6.23 -17.47 7.18
CA LEU A 126 -5.64 -16.56 6.18
C LEU A 126 -4.26 -17.06 5.69
N LYS A 127 -3.51 -17.74 6.57
CA LYS A 127 -2.18 -18.32 6.29
C LYS A 127 -2.16 -19.23 5.05
N LYS A 128 -3.20 -20.03 4.81
CA LYS A 128 -3.25 -21.01 3.69
C LYS A 128 -3.17 -20.37 2.29
N LYS A 129 -3.47 -19.08 2.11
CA LYS A 129 -3.42 -18.39 0.81
C LYS A 129 -2.15 -17.57 0.54
N VAL A 130 -1.31 -17.34 1.56
CA VAL A 130 -0.15 -16.42 1.50
C VAL A 130 1.20 -17.10 1.80
N ILE A 131 1.19 -18.38 2.23
CA ILE A 131 2.38 -19.17 2.65
C ILE A 131 3.56 -19.19 1.65
N GLY A 132 3.35 -18.92 0.36
CA GLY A 132 4.45 -18.90 -0.61
C GLY A 132 5.41 -17.71 -0.47
N ILE A 133 4.95 -16.56 0.05
CA ILE A 133 5.72 -15.30 -0.01
C ILE A 133 6.46 -15.03 1.31
N VAL A 134 5.84 -15.31 2.46
CA VAL A 134 6.41 -15.02 3.79
C VAL A 134 7.54 -15.98 4.17
N LEU A 135 7.46 -17.26 3.77
CA LEU A 135 8.53 -18.24 4.04
C LEU A 135 9.83 -17.93 3.27
N LEU A 136 9.72 -17.30 2.09
CA LEU A 136 10.85 -16.93 1.25
C LEU A 136 11.59 -15.72 1.84
N ILE A 137 10.86 -14.76 2.43
CA ILE A 137 11.41 -13.53 3.03
C ILE A 137 12.09 -13.82 4.38
N ILE A 138 11.49 -14.64 5.25
CA ILE A 138 12.12 -15.00 6.54
C ILE A 138 13.36 -15.89 6.34
N GLY A 139 13.35 -16.77 5.34
CA GLY A 139 14.51 -17.61 5.00
C GLY A 139 15.73 -16.81 4.53
N LEU A 140 15.54 -15.78 3.69
CA LEU A 140 16.63 -14.94 3.16
C LEU A 140 17.22 -14.00 4.24
N SER A 141 16.39 -13.49 5.13
CA SER A 141 16.84 -12.65 6.26
C SER A 141 17.67 -13.43 7.29
N LEU A 142 17.35 -14.70 7.54
CA LEU A 142 18.13 -15.56 8.44
C LEU A 142 19.49 -15.98 7.82
N LEU A 143 19.52 -16.26 6.51
CA LEU A 143 20.75 -16.60 5.80
C LEU A 143 21.75 -15.43 5.77
N THR A 144 21.28 -14.22 5.50
CA THR A 144 22.14 -13.02 5.46
C THR A 144 22.67 -12.64 6.84
N TYR A 145 21.91 -12.86 7.92
CA TYR A 145 22.38 -12.67 9.29
C TYR A 145 23.45 -13.69 9.71
N LEU A 146 23.30 -14.96 9.31
CA LEU A 146 24.28 -16.00 9.61
C LEU A 146 25.59 -15.86 8.82
N ILE A 147 25.56 -15.26 7.63
CA ILE A 147 26.76 -15.01 6.81
C ILE A 147 27.53 -13.77 7.31
N LYS A 148 26.85 -12.80 7.93
CA LYS A 148 27.47 -11.57 8.45
C LYS A 148 28.03 -11.68 9.87
N LYS A 149 27.81 -12.80 10.56
CA LYS A 149 28.33 -13.08 11.91
C LYS A 149 29.51 -14.03 11.83
#